data_AF-A0A486QK07-F1
#
_entry.id   AF-A0A486QK07-F1
#
_cell.length_a   1.000
_cell.length_b   1.000
_cell.length_c   1.000
_cell.angle_alpha   90.00
_cell.angle_beta   90.00
_cell.angle_gamma   90.00
#
_symmetry.space_group_name_H-M   'P 1'
#
loop_
_entity.id
_entity.type
_entity.pdbx_description
1 polymer ?
#
loop_
_entity_poly.entity_id
_entity_poly.type
_entity_poly.pdbx_seq_one_letter_code
_entity_poly.pdbx_strand_id
1 'polypeptide(L)'
;MTDITELAQRMKAAAEKATPGPWALARDRKTVVSNQSHPIANLSDAMHRMLADGTTGQDAEFIALANPANILALVEALEYYKSREERVTSLVRANSKSWDELYRQVEAKGKRNVELVEALEKAQQQMTESENRVRKQNRHICELFDDNTALRQRIAGLEARTVKLPDLRQIVSGDRYVWSDGVYNYSQDVKVALAAAGIKVEAE
;
A
#
# COMPACT_ATOMS: atom_id res chain seq x y z
N MET A 1 3.51 -50.55 19.58
CA MET A 1 2.59 -50.10 18.51
C MET A 1 3.26 -50.50 17.21
N THR A 2 2.71 -51.49 16.50
CA THR A 2 3.31 -52.00 15.26
C THR A 2 3.28 -50.89 14.20
N ASP A 3 4.40 -50.62 13.52
CA ASP A 3 4.39 -49.69 12.38
C ASP A 3 3.51 -50.28 11.27
N ILE A 4 2.36 -49.66 11.03
CA ILE A 4 1.38 -50.10 10.04
C ILE A 4 1.99 -50.15 8.63
N THR A 5 3.01 -49.34 8.35
CA THR A 5 3.73 -49.34 7.08
C THR A 5 4.55 -50.62 6.93
N GLU A 6 5.27 -51.01 7.98
CA GLU A 6 6.07 -52.24 7.99
C GLU A 6 5.15 -53.48 7.87
N LEU A 7 4.02 -53.47 8.57
CA LEU A 7 3.00 -54.52 8.46
C LEU A 7 2.45 -54.61 7.04
N ALA A 8 2.08 -53.48 6.42
CA ALA A 8 1.58 -53.44 5.06
C ALA A 8 2.58 -54.01 4.05
N GLN A 9 3.87 -53.66 4.17
CA GLN A 9 4.92 -54.21 3.30
C GLN A 9 5.11 -55.72 3.51
N ARG A 10 5.10 -56.20 4.77
CA ARG A 10 5.20 -57.63 5.07
C ARG A 10 4.00 -58.41 4.56
N MET A 11 2.79 -57.86 4.70
CA MET A 11 1.56 -58.46 4.19
C MET A 11 1.53 -58.50 2.67
N LYS A 12 1.98 -57.43 2.00
CA LYS A 12 2.15 -57.38 0.54
C LYS A 12 3.11 -58.46 0.04
N ALA A 13 4.30 -58.55 0.63
CA ALA A 13 5.30 -59.56 0.28
C ALA A 13 4.82 -60.99 0.56
N ALA A 14 4.01 -61.21 1.60
CA ALA A 14 3.40 -62.50 1.87
C ALA A 14 2.30 -62.85 0.86
N ALA A 15 1.45 -61.89 0.51
CA ALA A 15 0.39 -62.07 -0.48
C ALA A 15 0.94 -62.36 -1.88
N GLU A 16 2.01 -61.67 -2.31
CA GLU A 16 2.68 -61.91 -3.60
C GLU A 16 3.28 -63.33 -3.72
N LYS A 17 3.63 -63.97 -2.60
CA LYS A 17 4.19 -65.34 -2.56
C LYS A 17 3.12 -66.42 -2.44
N ALA A 18 1.92 -66.08 -2.01
CA ALA A 18 0.83 -67.02 -1.81
C ALA A 18 0.15 -67.37 -3.14
N THR A 19 -0.72 -68.39 -3.16
CA THR A 19 -1.45 -68.77 -4.37
C THR A 19 -2.28 -67.59 -4.88
N PRO A 20 -2.02 -67.08 -6.10
CA PRO A 20 -2.65 -65.85 -6.59
C PRO A 20 -4.17 -65.99 -6.79
N GLY A 21 -4.85 -64.85 -6.75
CA GLY A 21 -6.29 -64.76 -7.03
C GLY A 21 -7.17 -64.99 -5.80
N PRO A 22 -8.50 -64.92 -5.99
CA PRO A 22 -9.45 -65.06 -4.90
C PRO A 22 -9.48 -66.51 -4.40
N TRP A 23 -9.65 -66.66 -3.09
CA TRP A 23 -9.88 -67.95 -2.46
C TRP A 23 -11.35 -68.06 -2.06
N ALA A 24 -11.87 -69.29 -2.06
CA ALA A 24 -13.25 -69.57 -1.74
C ALA A 24 -13.35 -70.73 -0.74
N LEU A 25 -14.49 -70.82 -0.07
CA LEU A 25 -14.79 -71.92 0.83
C LEU A 25 -15.40 -73.08 0.04
N ALA A 26 -14.90 -74.29 0.24
CA ALA A 26 -15.50 -75.50 -0.31
C ALA A 26 -16.85 -75.81 0.36
N ARG A 27 -17.64 -76.70 -0.25
CA ARG A 27 -18.98 -77.08 0.24
C ARG A 27 -18.98 -77.64 1.66
N ASP A 28 -17.87 -78.22 2.09
CA ASP A 28 -17.67 -78.78 3.43
C ASP A 28 -17.51 -77.69 4.52
N ARG A 29 -17.38 -76.42 4.13
CA ARG A 29 -17.11 -75.26 4.98
C ARG A 29 -15.86 -75.38 5.86
N LYS A 30 -14.95 -76.27 5.51
CA LYS A 30 -13.72 -76.56 6.26
C LYS A 30 -12.46 -76.50 5.39
N THR A 31 -12.63 -76.54 4.07
CA THR A 31 -11.53 -76.45 3.12
C THR A 31 -11.56 -75.10 2.39
N VAL A 32 -10.45 -74.38 2.40
CA VAL A 32 -10.23 -73.19 1.57
C VAL A 32 -9.60 -73.64 0.25
N VAL A 33 -10.16 -73.20 -0.87
CA VAL A 33 -9.74 -73.55 -2.23
C VAL A 33 -9.36 -72.31 -3.04
N SER A 34 -8.43 -72.45 -3.98
CA SER A 34 -8.11 -71.40 -4.95
C SER A 34 -9.23 -71.25 -5.99
N ASN A 35 -9.14 -70.19 -6.81
CA ASN A 35 -9.99 -69.99 -7.99
C ASN A 35 -9.96 -71.16 -9.00
N GLN A 36 -8.92 -72.02 -8.96
CA GLN A 36 -8.80 -73.23 -9.77
C GLN A 36 -9.26 -74.49 -9.03
N SER A 37 -10.01 -74.36 -7.94
CA SER A 37 -10.50 -75.47 -7.10
C SER A 37 -9.38 -76.33 -6.49
N HIS A 38 -8.15 -75.82 -6.39
CA HIS A 38 -7.07 -76.53 -5.71
C HIS A 38 -7.15 -76.27 -4.20
N PRO A 39 -7.05 -77.31 -3.35
CA PRO A 39 -7.08 -77.11 -1.90
C PRO A 39 -5.86 -76.31 -1.44
N ILE A 40 -6.11 -75.22 -0.71
CA ILE A 40 -5.10 -74.33 -0.13
C ILE A 40 -4.84 -74.69 1.33
N ALA A 41 -5.92 -74.88 2.10
CA ALA A 41 -5.85 -75.25 3.50
C ALA A 41 -7.08 -76.08 3.89
N ASN A 42 -6.87 -77.09 4.73
CA ASN A 42 -7.94 -77.86 5.35
C ASN A 42 -7.91 -77.61 6.86
N LEU A 43 -9.00 -77.06 7.39
CA LEU A 43 -9.16 -76.78 8.80
C LEU A 43 -9.93 -77.95 9.42
N SER A 44 -9.25 -78.72 10.27
CA SER A 44 -9.85 -79.91 10.90
C SER A 44 -10.45 -79.60 12.27
N ASP A 45 -11.55 -80.27 12.63
CA ASP A 45 -12.14 -80.19 13.99
C ASP A 45 -11.16 -80.68 15.08
N ALA A 46 -10.15 -81.47 14.71
CA ALA A 46 -9.09 -81.91 15.61
C ALA A 46 -8.16 -80.75 16.02
N MET A 47 -7.90 -79.80 15.12
CA MET A 47 -7.14 -78.57 15.44
C MET A 47 -7.93 -77.62 16.34
N HIS A 48 -9.25 -77.61 16.25
CA HIS A 48 -10.11 -76.73 17.05
C HIS A 48 -10.44 -77.27 18.44
N ARG A 49 -10.43 -78.59 18.66
CA ARG A 49 -10.64 -79.19 19.98
C ARG A 49 -9.59 -78.78 21.04
N MET A 50 -8.48 -78.15 20.66
CA MET A 50 -7.47 -77.58 21.57
C MET A 50 -7.66 -76.09 21.86
N LEU A 51 -8.50 -75.38 21.10
CA LEU A 51 -8.77 -73.96 21.26
C LEU A 51 -10.22 -73.82 21.77
N ALA A 52 -10.35 -73.56 23.06
CA ALA A 52 -11.63 -73.46 23.76
C ALA A 52 -12.60 -72.50 23.04
N ASP A 53 -13.59 -73.05 22.33
CA ASP A 53 -14.71 -72.39 21.65
C ASP A 53 -14.51 -71.88 20.19
N GLY A 54 -13.48 -72.35 19.46
CA GLY A 54 -13.31 -72.01 18.04
C GLY A 54 -14.33 -72.69 17.10
N THR A 55 -14.86 -71.98 16.10
CA THR A 55 -15.68 -72.58 15.03
C THR A 55 -14.92 -72.64 13.70
N THR A 56 -14.70 -73.87 13.20
CA THR A 56 -13.87 -74.15 12.02
C THR A 56 -14.35 -73.49 10.73
N GLY A 57 -15.66 -73.24 10.66
CA GLY A 57 -16.24 -72.47 9.56
C GLY A 57 -15.83 -71.00 9.57
N GLN A 58 -15.80 -70.33 10.73
CA GLN A 58 -15.48 -68.91 10.82
C GLN A 58 -14.01 -68.62 10.49
N ASP A 59 -13.09 -69.47 10.94
CA ASP A 59 -11.67 -69.34 10.61
C ASP A 59 -11.42 -69.58 9.11
N ALA A 60 -12.12 -70.56 8.52
CA ALA A 60 -12.03 -70.83 7.08
C ALA A 60 -12.59 -69.67 6.25
N GLU A 61 -13.71 -69.07 6.68
CA GLU A 61 -14.30 -67.87 6.06
C GLU A 61 -13.36 -66.67 6.18
N PHE A 62 -12.75 -66.45 7.35
CA PHE A 62 -11.77 -65.40 7.55
C PHE A 62 -10.56 -65.56 6.64
N ILE A 63 -9.98 -66.76 6.55
CA ILE A 63 -8.82 -67.05 5.69
C ILE A 63 -9.18 -66.89 4.21
N ALA A 64 -10.36 -67.36 3.79
CA ALA A 64 -10.82 -67.18 2.41
C ALA A 64 -11.01 -65.69 2.06
N LEU A 65 -11.49 -64.88 3.01
CA LEU A 65 -11.63 -63.44 2.83
C LEU A 65 -10.28 -62.70 2.88
N ALA A 66 -9.36 -63.10 3.76
CA ALA A 66 -8.01 -62.56 3.89
C ALA A 66 -7.04 -63.10 2.81
N ASN A 67 -7.56 -63.48 1.65
CA ASN A 67 -6.78 -64.01 0.55
C ASN A 67 -5.81 -62.96 -0.03
N PRO A 68 -4.81 -63.40 -0.83
CA PRO A 68 -3.80 -62.51 -1.40
C PRO A 68 -4.36 -61.35 -2.21
N ALA A 69 -5.43 -61.57 -3.00
CA ALA A 69 -6.03 -60.50 -3.81
C ALA A 69 -6.63 -59.39 -2.93
N ASN A 70 -7.33 -59.76 -1.85
CA ASN A 70 -7.92 -58.80 -0.92
C ASN A 70 -6.85 -58.09 -0.08
N ILE A 71 -5.79 -58.80 0.35
CA ILE A 71 -4.68 -58.19 1.09
C ILE A 71 -3.93 -57.17 0.21
N LEU A 72 -3.65 -57.51 -1.04
CA LEU A 72 -3.01 -56.57 -1.98
C LEU A 72 -3.86 -55.33 -2.22
N ALA A 73 -5.17 -55.51 -2.49
CA ALA A 73 -6.09 -54.39 -2.67
C ALA A 73 -6.17 -53.48 -1.43
N LEU A 74 -6.16 -54.06 -0.22
CA LEU A 74 -6.11 -53.29 1.03
C LEU A 74 -4.80 -52.52 1.19
N VAL A 75 -3.66 -53.13 0.89
CA VAL A 75 -2.35 -52.47 0.97
C VAL A 75 -2.24 -51.35 -0.07
N GLU A 76 -2.69 -51.55 -1.30
CA GLU A 76 -2.72 -50.52 -2.34
C GLU A 76 -3.58 -49.32 -1.92
N ALA A 77 -4.76 -49.57 -1.35
CA ALA A 77 -5.61 -48.50 -0.83
C ALA A 77 -4.92 -47.73 0.31
N LEU A 78 -4.22 -48.42 1.23
CA LEU A 78 -3.46 -47.80 2.31
C LEU A 78 -2.30 -46.94 1.80
N GLU A 79 -1.52 -47.46 0.84
CA GLU A 79 -0.43 -46.72 0.18
C GLU A 79 -0.96 -45.46 -0.52
N TYR A 80 -2.10 -45.56 -1.21
CA TYR A 80 -2.78 -44.43 -1.84
C TYR A 80 -3.20 -43.35 -0.83
N TYR A 81 -3.85 -43.74 0.28
CA TYR A 81 -4.28 -42.80 1.30
C TYR A 81 -3.10 -42.09 1.98
N LYS A 82 -2.03 -42.82 2.29
CA LYS A 82 -0.80 -42.25 2.88
C LYS A 82 -0.16 -41.21 1.94
N SER A 83 -0.02 -41.55 0.65
CA SER A 83 0.49 -40.60 -0.36
C SER A 83 -0.41 -39.35 -0.48
N ARG A 84 -1.74 -39.53 -0.43
CA ARG A 84 -2.69 -38.41 -0.48
C ARG A 84 -2.56 -37.51 0.76
N GLU A 85 -2.41 -38.08 1.95
CA GLU A 85 -2.22 -37.34 3.20
C GLU A 85 -0.93 -36.51 3.17
N GLU A 86 0.18 -37.07 2.72
CA GLU A 86 1.45 -36.37 2.54
C GLU A 86 1.33 -35.21 1.55
N ARG A 87 0.62 -35.42 0.44
CA ARG A 87 0.34 -34.37 -0.55
C ARG A 87 -0.53 -33.26 0.03
N VAL A 88 -1.60 -33.60 0.75
CA VAL A 88 -2.47 -32.61 1.40
C VAL A 88 -1.66 -31.80 2.43
N THR A 89 -0.86 -32.46 3.25
CA THR A 89 0.01 -31.80 4.23
C THR A 89 0.99 -30.84 3.55
N SER A 90 1.59 -31.25 2.43
CA SER A 90 2.50 -30.41 1.66
C SER A 90 1.79 -29.19 1.06
N LEU A 91 0.58 -29.38 0.51
CA LEU A 91 -0.24 -28.29 -0.03
C LEU A 91 -0.68 -27.30 1.06
N VAL A 92 -1.12 -27.79 2.22
CA VAL A 92 -1.51 -26.94 3.35
C VAL A 92 -0.32 -26.11 3.83
N ARG A 93 0.87 -26.72 3.97
CA ARG A 93 2.10 -25.99 4.32
C ARG A 93 2.47 -24.93 3.29
N ALA A 94 2.40 -25.25 2.00
CA ALA A 94 2.70 -24.30 0.94
C ALA A 94 1.69 -23.14 0.91
N ASN A 95 0.40 -23.44 1.07
CA ASN A 95 -0.66 -22.44 1.13
C ASN A 95 -0.50 -21.53 2.35
N SER A 96 -0.19 -22.09 3.53
CA SER A 96 0.09 -21.32 4.74
C SER A 96 1.24 -20.33 4.53
N LYS A 97 2.37 -20.79 3.96
CA LYS A 97 3.50 -19.90 3.64
C LYS A 97 3.11 -18.78 2.66
N SER A 98 2.27 -19.10 1.67
CA SER A 98 1.77 -18.11 0.73
C SER A 98 0.88 -17.06 1.41
N TRP A 99 0.02 -17.47 2.34
CA TRP A 99 -0.79 -16.54 3.13
C TRP A 99 0.07 -15.66 4.03
N ASP A 100 1.06 -16.23 4.72
CA ASP A 100 1.97 -15.47 5.59
C ASP A 100 2.73 -14.38 4.81
N GLU A 101 3.13 -14.69 3.57
CA GLU A 101 3.76 -13.73 2.67
C GLU A 101 2.80 -12.62 2.23
N LEU A 102 1.58 -12.97 1.84
CA LEU A 102 0.55 -11.99 1.47
C LEU A 102 0.20 -11.06 2.65
N TYR A 103 0.05 -11.60 3.86
CA TYR A 103 -0.19 -10.81 5.06
C TYR A 103 0.96 -9.83 5.33
N ARG A 104 2.22 -10.27 5.25
CA ARG A 104 3.38 -9.39 5.40
C ARG A 104 3.40 -8.28 4.36
N GLN A 105 3.05 -8.56 3.12
CA GLN A 105 2.95 -7.53 2.08
C GLN A 105 1.84 -6.52 2.35
N VAL A 106 0.67 -6.98 2.81
CA VAL A 106 -0.44 -6.10 3.18
C VAL A 106 -0.06 -5.20 4.36
N GLU A 107 0.59 -5.74 5.40
CA GLU A 107 1.09 -4.94 6.52
C GLU A 107 2.13 -3.91 6.09
N ALA A 108 3.09 -4.30 5.24
CA ALA A 108 4.12 -3.40 4.74
C ALA A 108 3.51 -2.25 3.90
N LYS A 109 2.54 -2.57 3.02
CA LYS A 109 1.79 -1.56 2.27
C LYS A 109 0.94 -0.68 3.18
N GLY A 110 0.33 -1.25 4.23
CA GLY A 110 -0.39 -0.51 5.25
C GLY A 110 0.49 0.53 5.94
N LYS A 111 1.69 0.13 6.40
CA LYS A 111 2.68 1.04 7.00
C LYS A 111 3.10 2.16 6.04
N ARG A 112 3.42 1.81 4.80
CA ARG A 112 3.77 2.81 3.77
C ARG A 112 2.63 3.80 3.50
N ASN A 113 1.39 3.33 3.49
CA ASN A 113 0.24 4.21 3.30
C ASN A 113 0.09 5.21 4.45
N VAL A 114 0.32 4.79 5.70
CA VAL A 114 0.33 5.70 6.86
C VAL A 114 1.40 6.77 6.70
N GLU A 115 2.64 6.39 6.36
CA GLU A 115 3.74 7.34 6.14
C GLU A 115 3.42 8.35 5.01
N LEU A 116 2.82 7.87 3.92
CA LEU A 116 2.41 8.73 2.80
C LEU A 116 1.30 9.70 3.19
N VAL A 117 0.34 9.27 4.01
CA VAL A 117 -0.73 10.13 4.53
C VAL A 117 -0.14 11.22 5.43
N GLU A 118 0.74 10.86 6.37
CA GLU A 118 1.41 11.86 7.23
C GLU A 118 2.25 12.86 6.43
N ALA A 119 2.96 12.42 5.39
CA ALA A 119 3.72 13.29 4.52
C ALA A 119 2.81 14.25 3.72
N LEU A 120 1.66 13.75 3.25
CA LEU A 120 0.66 14.54 2.54
C LEU A 120 0.05 15.61 3.45
N GLU A 121 -0.32 15.25 4.68
CA GLU A 121 -0.85 16.19 5.67
C GLU A 121 0.16 17.30 5.99
N LYS A 122 1.44 16.94 6.18
CA LYS A 122 2.52 17.93 6.38
C LYS A 122 2.68 18.86 5.18
N ALA A 123 2.63 18.32 3.96
CA ALA A 123 2.73 19.13 2.75
C ALA A 123 1.52 20.09 2.61
N GLN A 124 0.31 19.63 2.92
CA GLN A 124 -0.89 20.47 2.92
C GLN A 124 -0.82 21.59 3.96
N GLN A 125 -0.29 21.30 5.16
CA GLN A 125 -0.07 22.30 6.19
C GLN A 125 0.93 23.37 5.74
N GLN A 126 2.08 22.97 5.17
CA GLN A 126 3.08 23.90 4.63
C GLN A 126 2.52 24.76 3.49
N MET A 127 1.69 24.18 2.62
CA MET A 127 1.03 24.91 1.55
C MET A 127 0.08 25.98 2.12
N THR A 128 -0.74 25.62 3.10
CA THR A 128 -1.66 26.56 3.77
C THR A 128 -0.91 27.70 4.45
N GLU A 129 0.21 27.40 5.12
CA GLU A 129 1.06 28.40 5.75
C GLU A 129 1.70 29.34 4.72
N SER A 130 2.22 28.81 3.61
CA SER A 130 2.83 29.61 2.55
C SER A 130 1.79 30.50 1.85
N GLU A 131 0.59 29.99 1.56
CA GLU A 131 -0.53 30.80 1.06
C GLU A 131 -0.88 31.95 2.00
N ASN A 132 -0.94 31.69 3.30
CA ASN A 132 -1.23 32.73 4.29
C ASN A 132 -0.13 33.79 4.36
N ARG A 133 1.14 33.42 4.18
CA ARG A 133 2.25 34.38 4.07
C ARG A 133 2.10 35.24 2.82
N VAL A 134 1.82 34.63 1.67
CA VAL A 134 1.59 35.35 0.40
C VAL A 134 0.40 36.30 0.52
N ARG A 135 -0.72 35.86 1.11
CA ARG A 135 -1.89 36.74 1.36
C ARG A 135 -1.53 37.95 2.21
N LYS A 136 -0.71 37.78 3.25
CA LYS A 136 -0.23 38.90 4.09
C LYS A 136 0.67 39.86 3.32
N GLN A 137 1.63 39.32 2.56
CA GLN A 137 2.51 40.13 1.71
C GLN A 137 1.71 40.92 0.68
N ASN A 138 0.72 40.31 0.03
CA ASN A 138 -0.11 41.00 -0.94
C ASN A 138 -0.91 42.15 -0.32
N ARG A 139 -1.44 41.99 0.92
CA ARG A 139 -2.07 43.11 1.64
C ARG A 139 -1.10 44.28 1.86
N HIS A 140 0.10 43.98 2.33
CA HIS A 140 1.11 45.01 2.56
C HIS A 140 1.54 45.70 1.25
N ILE A 141 1.64 44.96 0.15
CA ILE A 141 1.92 45.51 -1.17
C ILE A 141 0.80 46.49 -1.59
N CYS A 142 -0.47 46.16 -1.36
CA CYS A 142 -1.59 47.08 -1.63
C CYS A 142 -1.48 48.37 -0.81
N GLU A 143 -1.20 48.28 0.50
CA GLU A 143 -1.00 49.45 1.37
C GLU A 143 0.14 50.35 0.85
N LEU A 144 1.28 49.75 0.48
CA LEU A 144 2.39 50.50 -0.10
C LEU A 144 2.04 51.14 -1.45
N PHE A 145 1.23 50.49 -2.28
CA PHE A 145 0.75 51.08 -3.53
C PHE A 145 -0.15 52.30 -3.30
N ASP A 146 -1.05 52.23 -2.31
CA ASP A 146 -1.91 53.33 -1.93
C ASP A 146 -1.06 54.51 -1.40
N ASP A 147 -0.09 54.24 -0.53
CA ASP A 147 0.85 55.23 -0.02
C ASP A 147 1.67 55.87 -1.15
N ASN A 148 2.19 55.07 -2.08
CA ASN A 148 2.95 55.58 -3.22
C ASN A 148 2.09 56.48 -4.11
N THR A 149 0.81 56.13 -4.29
CA THR A 149 -0.15 56.91 -5.06
C THR A 149 -0.43 58.26 -4.38
N ALA A 150 -0.67 58.25 -3.06
CA ALA A 150 -0.87 59.47 -2.27
C ALA A 150 0.38 60.39 -2.30
N LEU A 151 1.57 59.82 -2.17
CA LEU A 151 2.83 60.56 -2.26
C LEU A 151 3.04 61.18 -3.65
N ARG A 152 2.77 60.44 -4.72
CA ARG A 152 2.84 60.96 -6.10
C ARG A 152 1.87 62.13 -6.31
N GLN A 153 0.64 62.03 -5.80
CA GLN A 153 -0.32 63.14 -5.83
C GLN A 153 0.18 64.35 -5.04
N ARG A 154 0.77 64.14 -3.87
CA ARG A 154 1.33 65.23 -3.05
C ARG A 154 2.51 65.91 -3.74
N ILE A 155 3.42 65.15 -4.36
CA ILE A 155 4.55 65.68 -5.13
C ILE A 155 4.02 66.52 -6.29
N ALA A 156 3.11 65.97 -7.11
CA ALA A 156 2.50 66.72 -8.21
C ALA A 156 1.82 68.02 -7.73
N GLY A 157 1.11 67.96 -6.60
CA GLY A 157 0.50 69.14 -5.99
C GLY A 157 1.52 70.18 -5.51
N LEU A 158 2.66 69.76 -4.94
CA LEU A 158 3.74 70.66 -4.54
C LEU A 158 4.47 71.25 -5.76
N GLU A 159 4.74 70.44 -6.77
CA GLU A 159 5.37 70.88 -8.03
C GLU A 159 4.48 71.79 -8.87
N ALA A 160 3.16 71.76 -8.66
CA ALA A 160 2.20 72.68 -9.29
C ALA A 160 2.14 74.04 -8.60
N ARG A 161 2.64 74.18 -7.36
CA ARG A 161 2.58 75.46 -6.63
C ARG A 161 3.43 76.50 -7.33
N THR A 162 2.84 77.68 -7.48
CA THR A 162 3.47 78.88 -8.00
C THR A 162 3.65 79.89 -6.88
N VAL A 163 4.65 80.76 -7.03
CA VAL A 163 4.86 81.90 -6.13
C VAL A 163 4.43 83.17 -6.84
N LYS A 164 3.64 84.01 -6.17
CA LYS A 164 3.29 85.35 -6.63
C LYS A 164 4.33 86.35 -6.13
N LEU A 165 4.99 87.04 -7.04
CA LEU A 165 5.90 88.13 -6.68
C LEU A 165 5.10 89.40 -6.35
N PRO A 166 5.52 90.19 -5.35
CA PRO A 166 4.87 91.44 -5.04
C PRO A 166 5.05 92.46 -6.17
N ASP A 167 4.05 93.31 -6.37
CA ASP A 167 4.10 94.39 -7.37
C ASP A 167 5.26 95.35 -7.06
N LEU A 168 5.95 95.79 -8.12
CA LEU A 168 7.05 96.76 -8.02
C LEU A 168 6.49 98.10 -7.51
N ARG A 169 6.86 98.48 -6.28
CA ARG A 169 6.44 99.76 -5.68
C ARG A 169 7.23 100.92 -6.28
N GLN A 170 6.54 101.80 -6.99
CA GLN A 170 7.10 103.04 -7.52
C GLN A 170 7.15 104.10 -6.40
N ILE A 171 8.33 104.65 -6.10
CA ILE A 171 8.43 105.88 -5.30
C ILE A 171 8.08 107.04 -6.24
N VAL A 172 6.92 107.65 -6.03
CA VAL A 172 6.49 108.84 -6.79
C VAL A 172 7.27 110.04 -6.28
N SER A 173 8.33 110.41 -6.99
CA SER A 173 8.98 111.71 -6.87
C SER A 173 9.05 112.33 -8.26
N GLY A 174 8.01 113.09 -8.63
CA GLY A 174 8.05 114.14 -9.66
C GLY A 174 8.37 113.74 -11.11
N ASP A 175 7.36 113.83 -11.97
CA ASP A 175 7.39 114.20 -13.39
C ASP A 175 8.32 113.52 -14.41
N ARG A 176 8.93 112.36 -14.13
CA ARG A 176 9.41 111.48 -15.19
C ARG A 176 9.21 110.01 -14.83
N TYR A 177 8.25 109.38 -15.51
CA TYR A 177 8.08 107.92 -15.54
C TYR A 177 9.28 107.30 -16.24
N VAL A 178 10.24 106.81 -15.46
CA VAL A 178 11.31 105.94 -15.93
C VAL A 178 11.35 104.79 -14.93
N TRP A 179 10.97 103.59 -15.35
CA TRP A 179 11.40 102.40 -14.62
C TRP A 179 12.91 102.52 -14.57
N SER A 180 13.51 102.67 -13.39
CA SER A 180 14.96 102.58 -13.35
C SER A 180 15.29 101.19 -13.86
N ASP A 181 16.06 101.09 -14.95
CA ASP A 181 16.40 99.80 -15.58
C ASP A 181 16.89 98.80 -14.52
N GLY A 182 17.52 99.29 -13.45
CA GLY A 182 17.90 98.51 -12.27
C GLY A 182 16.74 97.77 -11.57
N VAL A 183 15.60 98.41 -11.29
CA VAL A 183 14.48 97.75 -10.56
C VAL A 183 13.83 96.67 -11.41
N TYR A 184 13.68 96.91 -12.71
CA TYR A 184 13.18 95.91 -13.64
C TYR A 184 14.15 94.73 -13.79
N ASN A 185 15.44 95.01 -14.00
CA ASN A 185 16.47 93.98 -14.14
C ASN A 185 16.58 93.13 -12.87
N TYR A 186 16.53 93.73 -11.68
CA TYR A 186 16.49 92.99 -10.41
C TYR A 186 15.27 92.06 -10.31
N SER A 187 14.10 92.48 -10.80
CA SER A 187 12.91 91.61 -10.82
C SER A 187 13.08 90.40 -11.76
N GLN A 188 13.75 90.60 -12.89
CA GLN A 188 14.06 89.53 -13.85
C GLN A 188 15.12 88.59 -13.28
N ASP A 189 16.16 89.10 -12.63
CA ASP A 189 17.18 88.30 -11.95
C ASP A 189 16.57 87.42 -10.85
N VAL A 190 15.60 87.94 -10.09
CA VAL A 190 14.83 87.15 -9.10
C VAL A 190 13.99 86.07 -9.80
N LYS A 191 13.30 86.38 -10.90
CA LYS A 191 12.55 85.38 -11.69
C LYS A 191 13.49 84.29 -12.23
N VAL A 192 14.68 84.65 -12.73
CA VAL A 192 15.71 83.71 -13.20
C VAL A 192 16.26 82.85 -12.06
N ALA A 193 16.57 83.44 -10.91
CA ALA A 193 17.06 82.70 -9.74
C ALA A 193 16.02 81.71 -9.20
N LEU A 194 14.75 82.10 -9.16
CA LEU A 194 13.64 81.23 -8.78
C LEU A 194 13.45 80.08 -9.77
N ALA A 195 13.51 80.36 -11.08
CA ALA A 195 13.42 79.34 -12.13
C ALA A 195 14.61 78.36 -12.07
N ALA A 196 15.84 78.86 -11.83
CA ALA A 196 17.03 78.04 -11.64
C ALA A 196 16.92 77.13 -10.41
N ALA A 197 16.20 77.55 -9.38
CA ALA A 197 15.86 76.75 -8.20
C ALA A 197 14.65 75.82 -8.42
N GLY A 198 14.05 75.80 -9.62
CA GLY A 198 12.88 74.99 -9.95
C GLY A 198 11.54 75.52 -9.40
N ILE A 199 11.49 76.77 -8.94
CA ILE A 199 10.28 77.39 -8.40
C ILE A 199 9.51 78.06 -9.53
N LYS A 200 8.25 77.67 -9.72
CA LYS A 200 7.35 78.29 -10.70
C LYS A 200 6.86 79.63 -10.16
N VAL A 201 6.85 80.66 -11.01
CA VAL A 201 6.29 81.99 -10.71
C VAL A 201 4.96 82.12 -11.44
N GLU A 202 3.92 82.68 -10.80
CA GLU A 202 2.65 82.96 -11.48
C GLU A 202 2.90 83.90 -12.66
N ALA A 203 2.28 83.61 -13.81
CA ALA A 203 2.20 84.57 -14.91
C ALA A 203 1.29 85.74 -14.47
N GLU A 204 1.70 86.97 -14.75
CA GLU A 204 0.92 88.20 -14.50
C GLU A 204 -0.39 88.23 -15.31
#